data_AF-A0A942VD41-F1
#
_entry.id   AF-A0A942VD41-F1
#
_cell.length_a   1.000
_cell.length_b   1.000
_cell.length_c   1.000
_cell.angle_alpha   90.00
_cell.angle_beta   90.00
_cell.angle_gamma   90.00
#
_symmetry.space_group_name_H-M   'P 1'
#
loop_
_entity.id
_entity.type
_entity.pdbx_description
1 polymer ?
#
loop_
_entity_poly.entity_id
_entity_poly.type
_entity_poly.pdbx_seq_one_letter_code
_entity_poly.pdbx_strand_id
1 'polypeptide(L)'
;MNKKLIAALSLPVIFMAGWMGILSFERCSIQHDVIIAVSGYDPRDLLSGHYIDLSLNWKDTDCSQFFEKVCPQKAFLQRYKFYLPEKDAADMQTLINRSGNNLDLALVFSYQKDKRPVLKEMLVDNENWKTWLNKQDIK
;
A
#
# COMPACT_ATOMS: atom_id res chain seq x y z
N MET A 1 -1.38 42.55 -30.18
CA MET A 1 -2.12 41.59 -29.35
C MET A 1 -2.55 42.31 -28.07
N ASN A 2 -3.86 42.40 -27.80
CA ASN A 2 -4.37 43.24 -26.71
C ASN A 2 -3.97 42.67 -25.35
N LYS A 3 -3.27 43.45 -24.52
CA LYS A 3 -2.86 43.05 -23.15
C LYS A 3 -4.04 42.53 -22.32
N LYS A 4 -5.25 43.06 -22.56
CA LYS A 4 -6.50 42.62 -21.91
C LYS A 4 -6.93 41.19 -22.31
N LEU A 5 -6.71 40.79 -23.57
CA LEU A 5 -7.01 39.43 -24.06
C LEU A 5 -6.02 38.41 -23.49
N ILE A 6 -4.73 38.76 -23.41
CA ILE A 6 -3.70 37.89 -22.81
C ILE A 6 -4.00 37.67 -21.32
N ALA A 7 -4.34 38.73 -20.58
CA ALA A 7 -4.67 38.64 -19.16
C ALA A 7 -5.93 37.82 -18.88
N ALA A 8 -6.96 37.93 -19.73
CA ALA A 8 -8.19 37.14 -19.59
C ALA A 8 -7.96 35.64 -19.82
N LEU A 9 -6.99 35.29 -20.67
CA LEU A 9 -6.70 33.90 -21.04
C LEU A 9 -5.72 33.22 -20.07
N SER A 10 -4.80 33.98 -19.46
CA SER A 10 -3.85 33.46 -18.48
C SER A 10 -4.44 33.28 -17.08
N LEU A 11 -5.46 34.07 -16.70
CA LEU A 11 -6.10 34.00 -15.38
C LEU A 11 -6.59 32.58 -15.00
N PRO A 12 -7.37 31.85 -15.83
CA PRO A 12 -7.83 30.50 -15.47
C PRO A 12 -6.67 29.49 -15.40
N VAL A 13 -5.63 29.67 -16.21
CA VAL A 13 -4.46 28.79 -16.22
C VAL A 13 -3.66 28.92 -14.92
N ILE A 14 -3.43 30.15 -14.46
CA ILE A 14 -2.72 30.43 -13.20
C ILE A 14 -3.52 29.90 -12.02
N PHE A 15 -4.85 30.09 -12.03
CA PHE A 15 -5.73 29.58 -10.98
C PHE A 15 -5.67 28.05 -10.88
N MET A 16 -5.77 27.34 -12.02
CA MET A 16 -5.62 25.89 -12.04
C MET A 16 -4.22 25.43 -11.60
N ALA A 17 -3.16 26.11 -12.06
CA ALA A 17 -1.79 25.77 -11.67
C ALA A 17 -1.55 25.96 -10.16
N GLY A 18 -2.07 27.04 -9.58
CA GLY A 18 -2.03 27.26 -8.13
C GLY A 18 -2.76 26.16 -7.36
N TRP A 19 -3.96 25.80 -7.81
CA TRP A 19 -4.73 24.72 -7.19
C TRP A 19 -4.04 23.36 -7.29
N MET A 20 -3.46 23.04 -8.46
CA MET A 20 -2.66 21.83 -8.65
C MET A 20 -1.42 21.80 -7.74
N GLY A 21 -0.77 22.95 -7.53
CA GLY A 21 0.35 23.08 -6.62
C GLY A 21 -0.02 22.80 -5.15
N ILE A 22 -1.16 23.30 -4.69
CA ILE A 22 -1.66 23.02 -3.33
C ILE A 22 -1.95 21.52 -3.16
N LEU A 23 -2.69 20.94 -4.10
CA LEU A 23 -3.02 19.51 -4.06
C LEU A 23 -1.79 18.60 -4.14
N SER A 24 -0.78 18.96 -4.93
CA SER A 24 0.44 18.18 -5.02
C SER A 24 1.26 18.25 -3.74
N PHE A 25 1.30 19.42 -3.09
CA PHE A 25 1.98 19.61 -1.81
C PHE A 25 1.33 18.79 -0.69
N GLU A 26 -0.01 18.81 -0.60
CA GLU A 26 -0.74 17.98 0.36
C GLU A 26 -0.50 16.48 0.14
N ARG A 27 -0.37 16.05 -1.12
CA ARG A 27 -0.05 14.66 -1.46
C ARG A 27 1.35 14.28 -1.00
N CYS A 28 2.35 15.12 -1.24
CA CYS A 28 3.74 14.81 -0.88
C CYS A 28 4.01 14.90 0.63
N SER A 29 3.41 15.85 1.35
CA SER A 29 3.81 16.15 2.73
C SER A 29 3.15 15.29 3.81
N ILE A 30 2.07 14.56 3.50
CA ILE A 30 1.22 13.91 4.52
C ILE A 30 1.28 12.37 4.44
N GLN A 31 1.92 11.77 3.43
CA GLN A 31 2.00 10.31 3.35
C GLN A 31 3.05 9.78 4.32
N HIS A 32 2.63 9.35 5.51
CA HIS A 32 3.47 8.55 6.38
C HIS A 32 3.20 7.08 6.06
N ASP A 33 4.23 6.38 5.57
CA ASP A 33 4.10 4.97 5.22
C ASP A 33 4.34 4.13 6.47
N VAL A 34 3.33 3.34 6.84
CA VAL A 34 3.34 2.47 8.01
C VAL A 34 3.28 1.02 7.57
N ILE A 35 4.08 0.17 8.20
CA ILE A 35 4.23 -1.26 7.94
C ILE A 35 3.46 -2.03 9.01
N ILE A 36 2.46 -2.80 8.61
CA ILE A 36 1.63 -3.58 9.52
C ILE A 36 1.82 -5.06 9.22
N ALA A 37 2.14 -5.85 10.25
CA ALA A 37 2.31 -7.29 10.13
C ALA A 37 0.96 -7.97 9.83
N VAL A 38 1.01 -9.09 9.10
CA VAL A 38 -0.18 -9.87 8.71
C VAL A 38 -0.12 -11.24 9.37
N SER A 39 -1.20 -11.69 10.00
CA SER A 39 -1.32 -13.06 10.52
C SER A 39 -1.88 -13.95 9.43
N GLY A 40 -1.01 -14.36 8.52
CA GLY A 40 -1.28 -15.36 7.51
C GLY A 40 -2.26 -14.92 6.41
N TYR A 41 -2.43 -15.81 5.44
CA TYR A 41 -3.30 -15.67 4.29
C TYR A 41 -4.21 -16.90 4.20
N ASP A 42 -5.40 -16.78 3.61
CA ASP A 42 -6.23 -17.97 3.33
C ASP A 42 -5.72 -18.63 2.03
N PRO A 43 -5.15 -19.85 2.07
CA PRO A 43 -4.63 -20.52 0.87
C PRO A 43 -5.69 -20.83 -0.18
N ARG A 44 -6.98 -20.77 0.16
CA ARG A 44 -8.07 -20.92 -0.81
C ARG A 44 -8.24 -19.69 -1.71
N ASP A 45 -7.78 -18.53 -1.26
CA ASP A 45 -7.95 -17.28 -2.00
C ASP A 45 -6.94 -17.15 -3.16
N LEU A 46 -5.74 -17.72 -3.01
CA LEU A 46 -4.74 -17.79 -4.09
C LEU A 46 -5.20 -18.64 -5.28
N LEU A 47 -6.10 -19.60 -5.06
CA LEU A 47 -6.70 -20.42 -6.12
C LEU A 47 -7.75 -19.68 -6.95
N SER A 48 -8.25 -18.53 -6.46
CA SER A 48 -9.28 -17.73 -7.15
C SER A 48 -8.69 -16.64 -8.06
N GLY A 49 -7.35 -16.62 -8.22
CA GLY A 49 -6.64 -15.96 -9.31
C GLY A 49 -6.56 -14.43 -9.29
N HIS A 50 -7.16 -13.75 -8.32
CA HIS A 50 -7.24 -12.29 -8.37
C HIS A 50 -6.98 -11.56 -7.05
N TYR A 51 -7.29 -12.13 -5.89
CA TYR A 51 -7.17 -11.42 -4.62
C TYR A 51 -6.78 -12.34 -3.48
N ILE A 52 -5.91 -11.87 -2.60
CA ILE A 52 -5.55 -12.53 -1.34
C ILE A 52 -6.20 -11.76 -0.19
N ASP A 53 -6.95 -12.43 0.67
CA ASP A 53 -7.43 -11.87 1.93
C ASP A 53 -6.33 -11.99 3.00
N LEU A 54 -5.86 -10.84 3.47
CA LEU A 54 -4.81 -10.70 4.47
C LEU A 54 -5.40 -10.11 5.75
N SER A 55 -5.19 -10.80 6.87
CA SER A 55 -5.68 -10.37 8.18
C SER A 55 -4.57 -9.65 8.95
N LEU A 56 -4.83 -8.44 9.44
CA LEU A 56 -3.82 -7.66 10.18
C LEU A 56 -3.51 -8.29 11.54
N ASN A 57 -2.22 -8.39 11.87
CA ASN A 57 -1.73 -8.86 13.16
C ASN A 57 -1.12 -7.71 13.96
N TRP A 58 -1.92 -7.19 14.90
CA TRP A 58 -1.49 -6.11 15.77
C TRP A 58 -0.50 -6.51 16.86
N LYS A 59 -0.31 -7.81 17.13
CA LYS A 59 0.65 -8.27 18.16
C LYS A 59 2.09 -8.17 17.66
N ASP A 60 2.29 -8.47 16.37
CA ASP A 60 3.61 -8.46 15.72
C ASP A 60 3.88 -7.16 14.97
N THR A 61 2.93 -6.22 14.98
CA THR A 61 3.09 -4.88 14.37
C THR A 61 3.79 -3.94 15.33
N ASP A 62 4.80 -3.22 14.85
CA ASP A 62 5.46 -2.17 15.62
C ASP A 62 4.55 -0.93 15.78
N CYS A 63 3.92 -0.75 16.93
CA CYS A 63 3.05 0.41 17.17
C CYS A 63 3.81 1.75 17.30
N SER A 64 5.15 1.74 17.40
CA SER A 64 5.94 2.96 17.59
C SER A 64 6.00 3.85 16.34
N GLN A 65 5.70 3.28 15.16
CA GLN A 65 5.62 4.00 13.89
C GLN A 65 4.45 5.00 13.81
N PHE A 66 3.46 4.90 14.70
CA PHE A 66 2.32 5.81 14.71
C PHE A 66 2.61 7.05 15.58
N PHE A 67 2.03 8.19 15.22
CA PHE A 67 2.20 9.46 15.95
C PHE A 67 1.92 9.37 17.46
N GLU A 68 0.93 8.55 17.85
CA GLU A 68 0.51 8.37 19.24
C GLU A 68 1.23 7.20 19.95
N LYS A 69 2.14 6.50 19.25
CA LYS A 69 2.81 5.26 19.70
C LYS A 69 1.84 4.15 20.13
N VAL A 70 0.59 4.24 19.65
CA VAL A 70 -0.49 3.29 19.90
C VAL A 70 -1.04 2.87 18.55
N CYS A 71 -1.24 1.56 18.36
CA CYS A 71 -1.82 1.03 17.13
C CYS A 71 -3.30 1.43 16.99
N PRO A 72 -3.68 2.23 15.98
CA PRO A 72 -5.04 2.74 15.84
C PRO A 72 -5.94 1.71 15.13
N GLN A 73 -6.23 0.60 15.80
CA GLN A 73 -6.99 -0.53 15.22
C GLN A 73 -8.34 -0.12 14.60
N LYS A 74 -8.99 0.90 15.15
CA LYS A 74 -10.29 1.42 14.66
C LYS A 74 -10.20 2.14 13.31
N ALA A 75 -9.02 2.62 12.93
CA ALA A 75 -8.80 3.31 11.66
C ALA A 75 -8.62 2.33 10.49
N PHE A 76 -8.26 1.07 10.78
CA PHE A 76 -7.96 0.04 9.80
C PHE A 76 -9.09 -0.99 9.72
N LEU A 77 -9.22 -1.61 8.55
CA LEU A 77 -10.06 -2.79 8.40
C LEU A 77 -9.33 -4.00 9.01
N GLN A 78 -10.07 -4.98 9.54
CA GLN A 78 -9.43 -6.21 10.01
C GLN A 78 -8.83 -7.04 8.87
N ARG A 79 -9.40 -6.90 7.68
CA ARG A 79 -9.10 -7.71 6.49
C ARG A 79 -8.91 -6.83 5.28
N TYR A 80 -7.87 -7.12 4.50
CA TYR A 80 -7.53 -6.40 3.28
C TYR A 80 -7.38 -7.38 2.12
N LYS A 81 -7.97 -7.01 0.98
CA LYS A 81 -7.82 -7.74 -0.27
C LYS A 81 -6.67 -7.13 -1.07
N PHE A 82 -5.61 -7.89 -1.27
CA PHE A 82 -4.50 -7.50 -2.14
C PHE A 82 -4.61 -8.18 -3.49
N TYR A 83 -4.57 -7.41 -4.58
CA TYR A 83 -4.65 -7.98 -5.93
C TYR A 83 -3.34 -8.66 -6.30
N LEU A 84 -3.40 -9.92 -6.69
CA LEU A 84 -2.27 -10.67 -7.21
C LEU A 84 -2.68 -11.29 -8.55
N PRO A 85 -1.92 -11.06 -9.65
CA PRO A 85 -2.16 -11.71 -10.92
C PRO A 85 -2.11 -13.24 -10.78
N GLU A 86 -2.94 -13.95 -11.55
CA GLU A 86 -3.08 -15.40 -11.48
C GLU A 86 -1.74 -16.16 -11.62
N LYS A 87 -0.88 -15.72 -12.55
CA LYS A 87 0.46 -16.30 -12.73
C LYS A 87 1.30 -16.16 -11.45
N ASP A 88 1.43 -14.95 -10.94
CA ASP A 88 2.22 -14.65 -9.74
C ASP A 88 1.64 -15.34 -8.49
N ALA A 89 0.31 -15.53 -8.45
CA ALA A 89 -0.38 -16.24 -7.37
C ALA A 89 -0.02 -17.73 -7.30
N ALA A 90 0.09 -18.40 -8.45
CA ALA A 90 0.52 -19.79 -8.52
C ALA A 90 1.98 -19.95 -8.05
N ASP A 91 2.86 -19.05 -8.49
CA ASP A 91 4.27 -19.06 -8.10
C ASP A 91 4.43 -18.79 -6.59
N MET A 92 3.71 -17.79 -6.08
CA MET A 92 3.72 -17.43 -4.67
C MET A 92 3.19 -18.57 -3.79
N GLN A 93 2.11 -19.25 -4.18
CA GLN A 93 1.58 -20.40 -3.44
C GLN A 93 2.59 -21.55 -3.36
N THR A 94 3.29 -21.83 -4.46
CA THR A 94 4.33 -22.88 -4.51
C THR A 94 5.49 -22.53 -3.59
N LEU A 95 5.92 -21.27 -3.59
CA LEU A 95 7.00 -20.79 -2.75
C LEU A 95 6.61 -20.77 -1.28
N ILE A 96 5.38 -20.39 -0.93
CA ILE A 96 4.90 -20.44 0.45
C ILE A 96 4.82 -21.88 0.95
N ASN A 97 4.28 -22.80 0.15
CA ASN A 97 4.25 -24.22 0.48
C ASN A 97 5.66 -24.79 0.69
N ARG A 98 6.65 -24.31 -0.07
CA ARG A 98 8.06 -24.74 0.06
C ARG A 98 8.76 -24.13 1.27
N SER A 99 8.50 -22.86 1.57
CA SER A 99 9.10 -22.12 2.70
C SER A 99 8.47 -22.50 4.05
N GLY A 100 7.23 -22.98 4.04
CA GLY A 100 6.45 -23.29 5.24
C GLY A 100 5.93 -22.02 5.93
N ASN A 101 5.57 -22.14 7.21
CA ASN A 101 4.98 -21.07 8.03
C ASN A 101 5.97 -19.96 8.46
N ASN A 102 7.16 -19.89 7.86
CA ASN A 102 8.23 -18.99 8.30
C ASN A 102 8.41 -17.76 7.38
N LEU A 103 7.37 -17.39 6.64
CA LEU A 103 7.37 -16.21 5.77
C LEU A 103 6.76 -15.03 6.49
N ASP A 104 7.52 -13.94 6.60
CA ASP A 104 7.06 -12.71 7.23
C ASP A 104 6.31 -11.87 6.19
N LEU A 105 4.98 -11.85 6.30
CA LEU A 105 4.09 -11.05 5.46
C LEU A 105 3.75 -9.74 6.17
N ALA A 106 3.98 -8.63 5.49
CA ALA A 106 3.59 -7.30 5.97
C ALA A 106 2.91 -6.48 4.87
N LEU A 107 2.08 -5.53 5.27
CA LEU A 107 1.41 -4.59 4.36
C LEU A 107 1.85 -3.17 4.66
N VAL A 108 2.14 -2.43 3.60
CA VAL A 108 2.49 -1.01 3.67
C VAL A 108 1.25 -0.19 3.40
N PHE A 109 0.92 0.67 4.34
CA PHE A 109 -0.20 1.58 4.25
C PHE A 109 0.29 3.02 4.21
N SER A 110 -0.34 3.84 3.37
CA SER A 110 -0.27 5.28 3.54
C SER A 110 -1.23 5.69 4.65
N TYR A 111 -0.67 6.15 5.77
CA TYR A 111 -1.42 6.60 6.93
C TYR A 111 -1.41 8.12 7.02
N GLN A 112 -2.61 8.71 7.17
CA GLN A 112 -2.80 10.12 7.49
C GLN A 112 -3.78 10.20 8.65
N LYS A 113 -3.49 11.10 9.61
CA LYS A 113 -4.41 11.37 10.72
C LYS A 113 -5.79 11.74 10.15
N ASP A 114 -6.84 11.12 10.68
CA ASP A 114 -8.25 11.33 10.32
C ASP A 114 -8.69 10.89 8.90
N LYS A 115 -7.82 10.24 8.12
CA LYS A 115 -8.22 9.61 6.84
C LYS A 115 -8.12 8.10 6.91
N ARG A 116 -8.87 7.43 6.04
CA ARG A 116 -8.76 5.97 5.89
C ARG A 116 -7.38 5.62 5.30
N PRO A 117 -6.65 4.67 5.91
CA PRO A 117 -5.36 4.24 5.40
C PRO A 117 -5.54 3.55 4.05
N VAL A 118 -4.62 3.83 3.13
CA VAL A 118 -4.63 3.27 1.78
C VAL A 118 -3.54 2.21 1.66
N LEU A 119 -3.92 0.99 1.29
CA LEU A 119 -2.97 -0.08 1.03
C LEU A 119 -2.13 0.27 -0.21
N LYS A 120 -0.81 0.36 -0.03
CA LYS A 120 0.14 0.69 -1.10
C LYS A 120 0.79 -0.57 -1.68
N GLU A 121 1.39 -1.38 -0.82
CA GLU A 121 2.10 -2.58 -1.24
C GLU A 121 2.09 -3.66 -0.16
N MET A 122 2.55 -4.84 -0.56
CA MET A 122 2.82 -5.98 0.30
C MET A 122 4.32 -6.26 0.32
N LEU A 123 4.82 -6.55 1.52
CA LEU A 123 6.19 -6.99 1.76
C LEU A 123 6.19 -8.48 2.12
N VAL A 124 7.19 -9.19 1.60
CA VAL A 124 7.52 -10.57 1.95
C VAL A 124 8.97 -10.55 2.42
N ASP A 125 9.23 -10.97 3.66
CA ASP A 125 10.54 -10.92 4.32
C ASP A 125 11.19 -9.52 4.25
N ASN A 126 10.39 -8.48 4.52
CA ASN A 126 10.80 -7.08 4.46
C ASN A 126 11.25 -6.59 3.06
N GLU A 127 10.97 -7.34 1.99
CA GLU A 127 11.20 -6.96 0.60
C GLU A 127 9.88 -6.83 -0.17
N ASN A 128 9.84 -5.99 -1.21
CA ASN A 128 8.66 -5.90 -2.08
C ASN A 128 8.37 -7.26 -2.72
N TRP A 129 7.12 -7.70 -2.65
CA TRP A 129 6.69 -9.01 -3.13
C TRP A 129 7.10 -9.31 -4.57
N LYS A 130 7.08 -8.32 -5.49
CA LYS A 130 7.47 -8.52 -6.90
C LYS A 130 8.95 -8.81 -7.03
N THR A 131 9.75 -8.03 -6.30
CA THR A 131 11.21 -8.18 -6.29
C THR A 131 11.59 -9.52 -5.67
N TRP A 132 10.93 -9.90 -4.58
CA TRP A 132 11.13 -11.17 -3.91
C TRP A 132 10.77 -12.34 -4.84
N LEU A 133 9.61 -12.29 -5.51
CA LEU A 133 9.18 -13.32 -6.46
C LEU A 133 10.18 -13.50 -7.61
N ASN A 134 10.62 -12.39 -8.22
CA ASN A 134 11.60 -12.42 -9.30
C ASN A 134 12.95 -13.02 -8.87
N LYS A 135 13.37 -12.84 -7.61
CA LYS A 135 14.60 -13.46 -7.09
C LYS A 135 14.48 -14.98 -6.98
N GLN A 136 13.29 -15.50 -6.74
CA GLN A 136 13.03 -16.93 -6.60
C GLN A 136 12.89 -17.64 -7.95
N ASP A 137 12.41 -16.95 -8.99
CA ASP A 137 12.27 -17.48 -10.36
C ASP A 137 13.63 -17.63 -11.09
N ILE A 138 14.68 -16.95 -10.62
CA ILE A 138 16.04 -17.02 -11.19
C ILE A 138 16.83 -18.25 -10.68
N LYS A 139 16.22 -19.13 -9.88
CA LYS A 139 16.85 -20.31 -9.27
C LYS A 139 16.29 -21.62 -9.79
#